data_AF-A0A7W1JYQ0-F1
#
_entry.id   AF-A0A7W1JYQ0-F1
#
_cell.length_a   1.000
_cell.length_b   1.000
_cell.length_c   1.000
_cell.angle_alpha   90.00
_cell.angle_beta   90.00
_cell.angle_gamma   90.00
#
_symmetry.space_group_name_H-M   'P 1'
#
loop_
_entity.id
_entity.type
_entity.pdbx_description
1 polymer ?
#
loop_
_entity_poly.entity_id
_entity_poly.type
_entity_poly.pdbx_seq_one_letter_code
_entity_poly.pdbx_strand_id
1 'polypeptide(L)' 'MTVQLPELLDAAAIRREMKVSRAAADAIIRQLPIIQFADLRKTYVKRDDLARLLDERTSEGCWKFVKTGVPG' A
#
# COMPACT_ATOMS: atom_id res chain seq x y z
N MET A 1 -20.81 -16.65 -13.58
CA MET A 1 -19.48 -16.25 -13.09
C MET A 1 -19.65 -14.96 -12.32
N THR A 2 -19.53 -14.99 -10.99
CA THR A 2 -19.57 -13.77 -10.17
C THR A 2 -18.22 -13.09 -10.28
N VAL A 3 -18.16 -11.98 -11.02
CA VAL A 3 -16.97 -11.13 -11.06
C VAL A 3 -16.87 -10.48 -9.68
N GLN A 4 -15.96 -10.98 -8.83
CA GLN A 4 -15.72 -10.35 -7.54
C GLN A 4 -15.12 -8.97 -7.79
N LEU A 5 -15.68 -7.95 -7.15
CA LEU A 5 -15.15 -6.60 -7.26
C LEU A 5 -13.72 -6.57 -6.70
N PRO A 6 -12.80 -5.82 -7.33
CA PRO A 6 -11.45 -5.68 -6.83
C PRO A 6 -11.47 -5.01 -5.45
N GLU A 7 -10.69 -5.55 -4.51
CA GLU A 7 -10.57 -4.96 -3.19
C GLU A 7 -9.72 -3.69 -3.24
N LEU A 8 -10.31 -2.58 -2.77
CA LEU A 8 -9.69 -1.28 -2.71
C LEU A 8 -9.19 -0.98 -1.29
N LEU A 9 -7.95 -0.52 -1.18
CA LEU A 9 -7.30 -0.15 0.06
C LEU A 9 -7.05 1.35 0.10
N ASP A 10 -7.35 1.98 1.23
CA ASP A 10 -6.92 3.35 1.55
C ASP A 10 -5.66 3.33 2.43
N ALA A 11 -5.08 4.50 2.70
CA ALA A 11 -3.90 4.61 3.55
C ALA A 11 -4.09 3.98 4.94
N ALA A 12 -5.31 4.04 5.49
CA ALA A 12 -5.61 3.44 6.78
C ALA A 12 -5.61 1.91 6.71
N ALA A 13 -6.15 1.32 5.65
CA ALA A 13 -6.12 -0.12 5.41
C ALA A 13 -4.68 -0.63 5.24
N ILE A 14 -3.85 0.04 4.42
CA ILE A 14 -2.44 -0.33 4.22
C ILE A 14 -1.66 -0.30 5.53
N ARG A 15 -1.85 0.74 6.36
CA ARG A 15 -1.22 0.82 7.68
C ARG A 15 -1.58 -0.36 8.58
N ARG A 16 -2.84 -0.78 8.56
CA ARG A 16 -3.34 -1.89 9.39
C ARG A 16 -2.78 -3.23 8.91
N GLU A 17 -2.76 -3.46 7.61
CA GLU A 17 -2.32 -4.72 7.02
C GLU A 17 -0.80 -4.91 7.12
N MET A 18 -0.04 -3.89 6.76
CA MET A 18 1.43 -3.97 6.74
C MET A 18 2.07 -3.56 8.06
N LYS A 19 1.29 -3.08 9.04
CA LYS A 19 1.76 -2.54 10.31
C LYS A 19 2.83 -1.45 10.15
N VAL A 20 2.67 -0.60 9.13
CA VAL A 20 3.61 0.49 8.81
C VAL A 20 3.15 1.85 9.32
N SER A 21 4.08 2.80 9.40
CA SER A 21 3.76 4.19 9.75
C SER A 21 2.87 4.85 8.69
N ARG A 22 2.20 5.95 9.05
CA ARG A 22 1.38 6.71 8.10
C ARG A 22 2.22 7.22 6.92
N ALA A 23 3.39 7.78 7.21
CA ALA A 23 4.30 8.28 6.19
C ALA A 23 4.73 7.18 5.20
N ALA A 24 4.98 5.96 5.71
CA ALA A 24 5.31 4.82 4.86
C ALA A 24 4.12 4.41 3.98
N ALA A 25 2.91 4.33 4.54
CA ALA A 25 1.71 4.00 3.76
C ALA A 25 1.43 5.05 2.66
N ASP A 26 1.55 6.35 2.97
CA ASP A 26 1.44 7.42 1.98
C ASP A 26 2.52 7.30 0.88
N ALA A 27 3.76 6.98 1.25
CA ALA A 27 4.84 6.76 0.29
C ALA A 27 4.59 5.54 -0.62
N ILE A 28 3.98 4.48 -0.10
CA ILE A 28 3.58 3.30 -0.87
C ILE A 28 2.46 3.66 -1.85
N ILE A 29 1.41 4.38 -1.41
CA ILE A 29 0.29 4.80 -2.28
C ILE A 29 0.78 5.62 -3.48
N ARG A 30 1.74 6.51 -3.27
CA ARG A 30 2.30 7.35 -4.34
C ARG A 30 3.03 6.55 -5.43
N GLN A 31 3.42 5.30 -5.15
CA GLN A 31 4.08 4.42 -6.12
C GLN A 31 3.08 3.55 -6.90
N LEU A 32 1.80 3.56 -6.51
CA LEU A 32 0.77 2.70 -7.09
C LEU A 32 -0.20 3.49 -7.99
N PRO A 33 -0.92 2.80 -8.90
CA PRO A 33 -2.01 3.41 -9.64
C PRO A 33 -3.11 3.87 -8.68
N ILE A 34 -3.33 5.18 -8.64
CA ILE A 34 -4.28 5.83 -7.73
C ILE A 34 -5.68 5.84 -8.34
N ILE A 35 -6.66 5.41 -7.55
CA ILE A 35 -8.09 5.54 -7.82
C ILE A 35 -8.65 6.63 -6.91
N GLN A 36 -9.20 7.68 -7.51
CA GLN A 36 -9.91 8.76 -6.81
C GLN A 36 -11.32 8.88 -7.36
N PHE A 37 -12.27 9.12 -6.48
CA PHE A 37 -13.66 9.40 -6.84
C PHE A 37 -13.90 10.88 -6.57
N ALA A 38 -14.56 11.59 -7.48
CA ALA A 38 -14.67 13.06 -7.46
C ALA A 38 -15.18 13.64 -6.13
N ASP A 39 -16.10 12.95 -5.46
CA ASP A 39 -16.70 13.38 -4.18
C ASP A 39 -15.98 12.86 -2.94
N LEU A 40 -14.93 12.04 -3.10
CA LEU A 40 -14.17 11.47 -2.00
C LEU A 40 -12.80 12.11 -1.87
N ARG A 41 -12.51 12.68 -0.70
CA ARG A 41 -11.16 13.17 -0.34
C ARG A 41 -10.14 12.05 -0.10
N LYS A 42 -10.56 10.79 -0.26
CA LYS A 42 -9.73 9.62 -0.01
C LYS A 42 -9.18 9.08 -1.31
N THR A 43 -7.94 8.62 -1.21
CA THR A 43 -7.23 7.93 -2.29
C THR A 43 -7.30 6.44 -2.04
N TYR A 44 -7.61 5.68 -3.08
CA TYR A 44 -7.67 4.23 -3.05
C TYR A 44 -6.65 3.63 -4.01
N VAL A 45 -6.17 2.44 -3.68
CA VAL A 45 -5.33 1.61 -4.54
C VAL A 45 -5.91 0.19 -4.54
N LYS A 46 -5.67 -0.60 -5.59
CA LYS A 46 -6.09 -2.00 -5.59
C LYS A 46 -5.15 -2.81 -4.70
N ARG A 47 -5.69 -3.78 -3.95
CA ARG A 47 -4.88 -4.76 -3.19
C ARG A 47 -3.91 -5.52 -4.10
N ASP A 48 -4.34 -5.85 -5.31
CA ASP A 48 -3.54 -6.60 -6.29
C ASP A 48 -2.29 -5.83 -6.74
N ASP A 49 -2.42 -4.52 -7.02
CA ASP A 49 -1.28 -3.67 -7.36
C ASP A 49 -0.27 -3.56 -6.21
N LEU A 50 -0.76 -3.52 -4.96
CA LEU A 50 0.09 -3.52 -3.77
C LEU A 50 0.81 -4.86 -3.59
N ALA A 51 0.13 -5.98 -3.82
CA ALA A 51 0.72 -7.31 -3.77
C ALA A 51 1.81 -7.48 -4.85
N ARG A 52 1.54 -7.00 -6.07
CA ARG A 52 2.51 -6.99 -7.16
C ARG A 52 3.74 -6.13 -6.83
N LEU A 53 3.54 -4.93 -6.29
CA LEU A 53 4.66 -4.08 -5.86
C LEU A 53 5.53 -4.78 -4.80
N LEU A 54 4.91 -5.49 -3.86
CA LEU A 54 5.65 -6.27 -2.87
C LEU A 54 6.42 -7.42 -3.51
N ASP A 55 5.80 -8.16 -4.42
CA ASP A 55 6.43 -9.29 -5.12
C ASP A 55 7.64 -8.84 -5.95
N GLU A 56 7.49 -7.74 -6.70
CA GLU A 56 8.58 -7.11 -7.46
C GLU A 56 9.74 -6.71 -6.55
N ARG A 57 9.46 -6.15 -5.37
CA ARG A 57 10.48 -5.71 -4.41
C ARG A 57 11.06 -6.84 -3.55
N THR A 58 10.36 -7.96 -3.45
CA THR A 58 10.73 -9.12 -2.62
C THR A 58 11.52 -10.16 -3.42
N SER A 59 11.26 -10.25 -4.73
CA SER A 59 11.94 -11.19 -5.64
C SER A 59 13.41 -10.84 -5.89
N GLU A 60 13.82 -9.60 -5.63
CA GLU A 60 15.22 -9.16 -5.65
C GLU A 60 15.87 -9.27 -4.26
N GLY A 61 15.91 -10.47 -3.67
CA GLY A 61 16.96 -11.02 -2.77
C GLY A 61 17.72 -10.16 -1.73
N CYS A 62 17.28 -8.95 -1.38
CA CYS A 62 18.02 -8.04 -0.51
C CYS A 62 17.05 -7.25 0.37
N TRP A 63 16.45 -7.97 1.31
CA TRP A 63 15.69 -7.35 2.39
C TRP A 63 16.62 -6.47 3.24
N LYS A 64 16.58 -5.15 3.06
CA LYS A 64 17.06 -4.20 4.07
C LYS A 64 15.89 -3.82 4.96
N PHE A 65 15.80 -4.44 6.14
CA PHE A 65 15.06 -3.87 7.26
C PHE A 65 15.72 -2.54 7.63
N VAL A 66 15.17 -1.42 7.12
CA VAL A 66 15.55 -0.10 7.63
C VAL A 66 14.80 0.10 8.93
N LYS A 67 15.49 -0.16 10.03
CA LYS A 67 15.03 0.16 11.38
C LYS A 67 15.01 1.68 11.49
N THR A 68 13.90 2.32 11.17
CA THR A 68 13.74 3.75 11.46
C THR A 68 13.64 3.88 12.98
N GLY A 69 14.77 4.28 13.59
CA GLY A 69 14.85 4.51 15.02
C GLY A 69 13.74 5.46 15.45
N VAL A 70 12.93 5.00 16.39
CA VAL A 70 12.11 5.86 17.25
C VAL A 70 13.07 6.40 18.31
N PRO A 71 13.46 7.69 18.30
CA PRO A 71 14.05 8.29 19.49
C PRO A 71 12.96 8.34 20.57
N GLY A 72 13.33 7.90 21.78
CA GLY A 72 12.44 7.68 22.92
C GLY A 72 11.84 8.93 23.54
#